data_AF-A0A8J6AR96-F1
#
_entry.id   AF-A0A8J6AR96-F1
#
_cell.length_a   1.000
_cell.length_b   1.000
_cell.length_c   1.000
_cell.angle_alpha   90.00
_cell.angle_beta   90.00
_cell.angle_gamma   90.00
#
_symmetry.space_group_name_H-M   'P 1'
#
loop_
_entity.id
_entity.type
_entity.pdbx_description
1 polymer ?
#
loop_
_entity_poly.entity_id
_entity_poly.type
_entity_poly.pdbx_seq_one_letter_code
_entity_poly.pdbx_strand_id
1 'polypeptide(L)'
;MEVCVDSVESAVNAERGGVLQVVKQCVQIPVFVMIRPRGGDFLYSDREVEVMKADIHLAKLYGADGLVFGALTEDGHIDKELCMSLVAICRPLPVTFHRAFDMVHDPMAALETLLTLGFERVLTSGCDSSALEGLPLIKRLIDEAKGRIVVMPGGGITDRNLQRILEGSGATEFHCSARSARDSGMKFRNSSVAMGASLSTSEYSLKVTDVS
;
A
#
# COMPACT_ATOMS: atom_id res chain seq x y z
N MET A 1 -0.21 8.38 -7.85
CA MET A 1 0.54 8.52 -6.60
C MET A 1 -0.29 7.90 -5.49
N GLU A 2 0.33 7.07 -4.66
CA GLU A 2 -0.32 6.55 -3.46
C GLU A 2 0.12 7.40 -2.27
N VAL A 3 -0.84 7.98 -1.55
CA VAL A 3 -0.58 8.70 -0.31
C VAL A 3 -0.66 7.70 0.82
N CYS A 4 0.51 7.21 1.22
CA CYS A 4 0.70 6.41 2.42
C CYS A 4 1.41 7.26 3.48
N VAL A 5 0.83 7.35 4.67
CA VAL A 5 1.52 7.90 5.84
C VAL A 5 2.26 6.76 6.57
N ASP A 6 3.01 5.95 5.81
CA ASP A 6 3.75 4.80 6.32
C ASP A 6 5.25 5.12 6.43
N SER A 7 5.62 5.65 7.59
CA SER A 7 6.89 5.32 8.23
C SER A 7 6.59 4.45 9.45
N VAL A 8 7.54 3.57 9.80
CA VAL A 8 7.47 2.42 10.72
C VAL A 8 6.83 2.67 12.11
N GLU A 9 6.44 3.90 12.45
CA GLU A 9 5.90 4.30 13.75
C GLU A 9 4.54 5.01 13.72
N SER A 10 3.90 5.19 12.56
CA SER A 10 2.59 5.86 12.49
C SER A 10 1.52 4.96 11.89
N ALA A 11 0.99 4.07 12.73
CA ALA A 11 -0.26 3.35 12.54
C ALA A 11 -1.47 4.31 12.56
N VAL A 12 -1.47 5.32 11.70
CA VAL A 12 -2.51 6.36 11.67
C VAL A 12 -2.81 6.73 10.22
N ASN A 13 -3.58 5.88 9.53
CA ASN A 13 -4.33 6.37 8.38
C ASN A 13 -5.47 7.26 8.88
N ALA A 14 -5.80 8.27 8.07
CA ALA A 14 -6.99 9.12 8.16
C ALA A 14 -7.21 10.05 9.36
N GLU A 15 -6.30 10.19 10.34
CA GLU A 15 -6.48 11.27 11.34
C GLU A 15 -6.39 12.69 10.76
N ARG A 16 -5.96 12.88 9.50
CA ARG A 16 -5.88 14.23 8.93
C ARG A 16 -6.25 14.25 7.46
N GLY A 17 -7.56 14.32 7.17
CA GLY A 17 -8.07 14.74 5.86
C GLY A 17 -7.36 15.97 5.28
N GLY A 18 -6.79 16.82 6.14
CA GLY A 18 -5.90 17.92 5.76
C GLY A 18 -4.70 17.54 4.89
N VAL A 19 -4.07 16.36 5.07
CA VAL A 19 -2.95 15.93 4.20
C VAL A 19 -3.45 15.71 2.78
N LEU A 20 -4.53 14.94 2.62
CA LEU A 20 -5.12 14.69 1.30
C LEU A 20 -5.59 15.99 0.66
N GLN A 21 -6.25 16.87 1.41
CA GLN A 21 -6.70 18.17 0.93
C GLN A 21 -5.54 19.01 0.38
N VAL A 22 -4.43 19.13 1.13
CA VAL A 22 -3.26 19.88 0.69
C VAL A 22 -2.62 19.21 -0.53
N VAL A 23 -2.47 17.89 -0.53
CA VAL A 23 -1.90 17.16 -1.70
C VAL A 23 -2.75 17.40 -2.94
N LYS A 24 -4.08 17.30 -2.85
CA LYS A 24 -5.00 17.53 -3.98
C LYS A 24 -4.98 18.98 -4.50
N GLN A 25 -4.54 19.94 -3.70
CA GLN A 25 -4.30 21.32 -4.15
C GLN A 25 -2.96 21.47 -4.88
N CYS A 26 -1.99 20.60 -4.61
CA CYS A 26 -0.63 20.70 -5.14
C CYS A 26 -0.36 19.80 -6.35
N VAL A 27 -1.17 18.76 -6.59
CA VAL A 27 -0.93 17.78 -7.67
C VAL A 27 -2.16 17.56 -8.54
N GLN A 28 -1.92 17.31 -9.84
CA GLN A 28 -2.97 16.99 -10.81
C GLN A 28 -3.07 15.48 -11.11
N ILE A 29 -2.05 14.70 -10.75
CA ILE A 29 -2.03 13.25 -10.93
C ILE A 29 -3.02 12.56 -9.98
N PRO A 30 -3.55 11.36 -10.31
CA PRO A 30 -4.41 10.61 -9.41
C PRO A 30 -3.74 10.29 -8.06
N VAL A 31 -4.49 10.46 -6.98
CA VAL A 31 -4.08 10.24 -5.60
C VAL A 31 -4.92 9.13 -4.99
N PHE A 32 -4.28 7.99 -4.70
CA PHE A 32 -4.89 6.86 -4.02
C PHE A 32 -4.60 6.94 -2.52
N VAL A 33 -5.57 6.58 -1.68
CA VAL A 33 -5.45 6.67 -0.21
C VAL A 33 -5.39 5.29 0.41
N MET A 34 -4.41 5.08 1.29
CA MET A 34 -4.30 3.87 2.10
C MET A 34 -5.36 3.85 3.20
N ILE A 35 -6.11 2.76 3.29
CA ILE A 35 -7.08 2.48 4.35
C ILE A 35 -6.54 1.28 5.13
N ARG A 36 -5.77 1.57 6.18
CA ARG A 36 -5.16 0.57 7.05
C ARG A 36 -5.06 1.13 8.48
N PRO A 37 -5.89 0.66 9.43
CA PRO A 37 -6.05 1.32 10.72
C PRO A 37 -4.82 1.15 11.62
N ARG A 38 -3.97 0.15 11.36
CA ARG A 38 -2.72 -0.07 12.09
C ARG A 38 -1.67 -0.85 11.29
N GLY A 39 -0.44 -0.85 11.79
CA GLY A 39 0.61 -1.80 11.38
C GLY A 39 0.32 -3.24 11.85
N GLY A 40 1.22 -4.16 11.48
CA GLY A 40 1.08 -5.59 11.79
C GLY A 40 0.27 -6.35 10.76
N ASP A 41 -0.50 -7.34 11.21
CA ASP A 41 -1.35 -8.21 10.39
C ASP A 41 -2.51 -7.47 9.70
N PHE A 42 -3.32 -8.25 8.97
CA PHE A 42 -4.49 -7.81 8.23
C PHE A 42 -5.77 -8.54 8.69
N LEU A 43 -5.74 -9.06 9.92
CA LEU A 43 -6.89 -9.68 10.57
C LEU A 43 -7.54 -8.61 11.46
N TYR A 44 -8.63 -8.03 10.99
CA TYR A 44 -9.24 -6.87 11.63
C TYR A 44 -10.39 -7.27 12.55
N SER A 45 -10.42 -6.66 13.73
CA SER A 45 -11.58 -6.68 14.61
C SER A 45 -12.71 -5.80 14.07
N ASP A 46 -13.94 -6.04 14.52
CA ASP A 46 -15.12 -5.25 14.11
C ASP A 46 -14.91 -3.74 14.29
N ARG A 47 -14.26 -3.32 15.37
CA ARG A 47 -13.99 -1.89 15.63
C ARG A 47 -13.01 -1.30 14.64
N GLU A 48 -11.99 -2.05 14.24
CA GLU A 48 -11.03 -1.62 13.22
C GLU A 48 -11.69 -1.53 11.85
N VAL A 49 -12.61 -2.45 11.55
CA VAL A 49 -13.44 -2.39 10.34
C VAL A 49 -14.31 -1.13 10.32
N GLU A 50 -14.93 -0.73 11.44
CA GLU A 50 -15.69 0.52 11.51
C GLU A 50 -14.82 1.76 11.29
N VAL A 51 -13.58 1.77 11.79
CA VAL A 51 -12.59 2.82 11.48
C VAL A 51 -12.29 2.86 9.98
N MET A 52 -12.00 1.71 9.37
CA MET A 52 -11.74 1.63 7.93
C MET A 52 -12.90 2.17 7.09
N LYS A 53 -14.16 1.86 7.46
CA LYS A 53 -15.35 2.39 6.79
C LYS A 53 -15.44 3.91 6.90
N ALA A 54 -15.23 4.46 8.10
CA ALA A 54 -15.21 5.91 8.31
C ALA A 54 -14.11 6.60 7.47
N ASP A 55 -12.92 6.00 7.42
CA ASP A 55 -11.77 6.50 6.67
C ASP A 55 -12.03 6.50 5.16
N ILE A 56 -12.69 5.46 4.63
CA ILE A 56 -13.13 5.40 3.24
C ILE A 56 -14.06 6.58 2.93
N HIS A 57 -15.04 6.84 3.79
CA HIS A 57 -15.96 7.97 3.58
C HIS A 57 -15.24 9.32 3.59
N LEU A 58 -14.31 9.52 4.53
CA LEU A 58 -13.52 10.75 4.61
C LEU A 58 -12.59 10.90 3.40
N ALA A 59 -11.91 9.84 2.97
CA ALA A 59 -11.04 9.87 1.80
C ALA A 59 -11.81 10.27 0.55
N LYS A 60 -13.01 9.71 0.34
CA LYS A 60 -13.92 10.10 -0.76
C LYS A 60 -14.34 11.56 -0.66
N LEU A 61 -14.76 12.01 0.53
CA LEU A 61 -15.18 13.39 0.77
C LEU A 61 -14.07 14.40 0.45
N TYR A 62 -12.81 14.06 0.74
CA TYR A 62 -11.65 14.90 0.51
C TYR A 62 -10.98 14.70 -0.86
N GLY A 63 -11.62 13.95 -1.77
CA GLY A 63 -11.24 13.89 -3.19
C GLY A 63 -10.20 12.84 -3.55
N ALA A 64 -10.17 11.71 -2.85
CA ALA A 64 -9.40 10.54 -3.28
C ALA A 64 -9.83 10.09 -4.69
N ASP A 65 -8.86 9.72 -5.53
CA ASP A 65 -9.12 9.18 -6.89
C ASP A 65 -9.12 7.65 -6.91
N GLY A 66 -8.78 7.02 -5.77
CA GLY A 66 -8.74 5.58 -5.59
C GLY A 66 -8.41 5.22 -4.14
N LEU A 67 -8.63 3.95 -3.78
CA LEU A 67 -8.46 3.46 -2.41
C LEU A 67 -7.59 2.21 -2.40
N VAL A 68 -6.88 2.00 -1.30
CA VAL A 68 -5.96 0.87 -1.15
C VAL A 68 -6.18 0.21 0.21
N PHE A 69 -6.43 -1.09 0.25
CA PHE A 69 -6.53 -1.86 1.50
C PHE A 69 -6.31 -3.35 1.24
N GLY A 70 -6.37 -4.17 2.28
CA GLY A 70 -6.50 -5.62 2.14
C GLY A 70 -6.76 -6.26 3.49
N ALA A 71 -7.55 -7.32 3.49
CA ALA A 71 -7.93 -8.03 4.71
C ALA A 71 -7.76 -9.54 4.51
N LEU A 72 -7.28 -10.22 5.55
CA LEU A 72 -7.03 -11.66 5.55
C LEU A 72 -7.75 -12.34 6.71
N THR A 73 -8.06 -13.62 6.52
CA THR A 73 -8.50 -14.53 7.57
C THR A 73 -7.30 -15.07 8.35
N GLU A 74 -7.57 -15.73 9.49
CA GLU A 74 -6.55 -16.40 10.31
C GLU A 74 -5.76 -17.47 9.53
N ASP A 75 -6.39 -18.12 8.54
CA ASP A 75 -5.79 -19.14 7.68
C ASP A 75 -4.94 -18.56 6.53
N GLY A 76 -4.79 -17.23 6.46
CA GLY A 76 -4.05 -16.58 5.37
C GLY A 76 -4.80 -16.59 4.04
N HIS A 77 -6.12 -16.61 4.07
CA HIS A 77 -6.96 -16.39 2.88
C HIS A 77 -7.46 -14.95 2.83
N ILE A 78 -7.87 -14.46 1.66
CA ILE A 78 -8.56 -13.17 1.58
C ILE A 78 -9.90 -13.28 2.29
N ASP A 79 -10.16 -12.34 3.20
CA ASP A 79 -11.48 -12.21 3.82
C ASP A 79 -12.48 -11.66 2.80
N LYS A 80 -13.23 -12.58 2.18
CA LYS A 80 -14.18 -12.27 1.10
C LYS A 80 -15.32 -11.38 1.56
N GLU A 81 -15.88 -11.66 2.75
CA GLU A 81 -17.05 -10.93 3.24
C GLU A 81 -16.67 -9.49 3.59
N LEU A 82 -15.57 -9.31 4.32
CA LEU A 82 -15.07 -7.98 4.66
C LEU A 82 -14.65 -7.21 3.40
N CYS A 83 -13.89 -7.84 2.50
CA CYS A 83 -13.47 -7.17 1.27
C CYS A 83 -14.67 -6.77 0.40
N MET A 84 -15.68 -7.63 0.26
CA MET A 84 -16.90 -7.31 -0.48
C MET A 84 -17.62 -6.09 0.14
N SER A 85 -17.74 -6.04 1.46
CA SER A 85 -18.33 -4.90 2.18
C SER A 85 -17.55 -3.61 1.93
N LEU A 86 -16.21 -3.64 2.01
CA LEU A 86 -15.38 -2.45 1.83
C LEU A 86 -15.38 -1.97 0.38
N VAL A 87 -15.24 -2.88 -0.60
CA VAL A 87 -15.32 -2.55 -2.03
C VAL A 87 -16.65 -1.86 -2.37
N ALA A 88 -17.77 -2.34 -1.80
CA ALA A 88 -19.07 -1.72 -2.02
C ALA A 88 -19.10 -0.24 -1.59
N ILE A 89 -18.44 0.10 -0.47
CA ILE A 89 -18.37 1.47 0.06
C ILE A 89 -17.38 2.33 -0.76
N CYS A 90 -16.31 1.73 -1.28
CA CYS A 90 -15.31 2.42 -2.12
C CYS A 90 -15.89 2.94 -3.44
N ARG A 91 -16.84 2.22 -4.04
CA ARG A 91 -17.41 2.57 -5.36
C ARG A 91 -17.94 4.02 -5.41
N PRO A 92 -17.74 4.74 -6.53
CA PRO A 92 -17.23 4.24 -7.82
C PRO A 92 -15.71 4.31 -7.96
N LEU A 93 -14.94 4.57 -6.89
CA LEU A 93 -13.49 4.69 -6.98
C LEU A 93 -12.83 3.32 -7.21
N PRO A 94 -11.75 3.26 -8.02
CA PRO A 94 -10.96 2.04 -8.16
C PRO A 94 -10.25 1.68 -6.85
N VAL A 95 -10.07 0.38 -6.64
CA VAL A 95 -9.50 -0.21 -5.44
C VAL A 95 -8.30 -1.09 -5.78
N THR A 96 -7.21 -0.89 -5.03
CA THR A 96 -6.02 -1.75 -5.08
C THR A 96 -5.97 -2.63 -3.83
N PHE A 97 -5.80 -3.94 -4.00
CA PHE A 97 -5.46 -4.82 -2.89
C PHE A 97 -3.97 -4.73 -2.59
N HIS A 98 -3.59 -4.28 -1.39
CA HIS A 98 -2.17 -4.05 -1.07
C HIS A 98 -1.37 -5.32 -0.75
N ARG A 99 -0.16 -5.15 -0.21
CA ARG A 99 0.79 -6.22 0.15
C ARG A 99 0.33 -7.21 1.23
N ALA A 100 -0.88 -7.10 1.78
CA ALA A 100 -1.53 -8.26 2.41
C ALA A 100 -1.54 -9.48 1.49
N PHE A 101 -1.56 -9.27 0.17
CA PHE A 101 -1.46 -10.35 -0.80
C PHE A 101 -0.19 -11.18 -0.63
N ASP A 102 0.93 -10.58 -0.22
CA ASP A 102 2.19 -11.30 -0.03
C ASP A 102 2.19 -12.21 1.21
N MET A 103 1.14 -12.13 2.04
CA MET A 103 0.98 -12.92 3.28
C MET A 103 -0.07 -14.03 3.13
N VAL A 104 -0.57 -14.26 1.91
CA VAL A 104 -1.58 -15.30 1.66
C VAL A 104 -0.97 -16.70 1.59
N HIS A 105 -1.76 -17.70 1.95
CA HIS A 105 -1.36 -19.11 1.84
C HIS A 105 -1.29 -19.60 0.39
N ASP A 106 -2.26 -19.24 -0.45
CA ASP A 106 -2.31 -19.62 -1.88
C ASP A 106 -2.52 -18.37 -2.76
N PRO A 107 -1.46 -17.86 -3.40
CA PRO A 107 -1.54 -16.63 -4.19
C PRO A 107 -2.38 -16.78 -5.47
N MET A 108 -2.50 -17.99 -6.04
CA MET A 108 -3.30 -18.19 -7.24
C MET A 108 -4.80 -18.18 -6.92
N ALA A 109 -5.19 -18.86 -5.84
CA ALA A 109 -6.56 -18.81 -5.34
C ALA A 109 -6.94 -17.40 -4.85
N ALA A 110 -5.98 -16.69 -4.25
CA ALA A 110 -6.15 -15.31 -3.83
C ALA A 110 -6.40 -14.38 -5.04
N LEU A 111 -5.65 -14.53 -6.12
CA LEU A 111 -5.83 -13.73 -7.34
C LEU A 111 -7.24 -13.87 -7.93
N GLU A 112 -7.76 -15.09 -8.06
CA GLU A 112 -9.13 -15.34 -8.55
C GLU A 112 -10.20 -14.79 -7.60
N THR A 113 -9.91 -14.79 -6.29
CA THR A 113 -10.79 -14.15 -5.32
C THR A 113 -10.84 -12.64 -5.51
N LEU A 114 -9.69 -11.96 -5.69
CA LEU A 114 -9.65 -10.52 -5.94
C LEU A 114 -10.39 -10.12 -7.22
N LEU A 115 -10.25 -10.93 -8.27
CA LEU A 115 -10.99 -10.76 -9.52
C LEU A 115 -12.51 -10.81 -9.31
N THR A 116 -12.98 -11.78 -8.54
CA THR A 116 -14.41 -11.94 -8.24
C THR A 116 -14.95 -10.77 -7.41
N LEU A 117 -14.14 -10.24 -6.49
CA LEU A 117 -14.50 -9.12 -5.63
C LEU A 117 -14.46 -7.76 -6.37
N GLY A 118 -13.84 -7.71 -7.55
CA GLY A 118 -13.79 -6.53 -8.41
C GLY A 118 -12.71 -5.53 -8.02
N PHE A 119 -11.55 -6.00 -7.53
CA PHE A 119 -10.36 -5.15 -7.42
C PHE A 119 -9.74 -4.91 -8.80
N GLU A 120 -9.31 -3.67 -9.06
CA GLU A 120 -8.67 -3.31 -10.33
C GLU A 120 -7.16 -3.58 -10.31
N ARG A 121 -6.55 -3.59 -9.13
CA ARG A 121 -5.11 -3.77 -8.93
C ARG A 121 -4.80 -4.68 -7.74
N VAL A 122 -3.67 -5.38 -7.81
CA VAL A 122 -3.02 -6.03 -6.66
C VAL A 122 -1.55 -5.60 -6.59
N LEU A 123 -1.13 -5.11 -5.43
CA LEU A 123 0.26 -4.76 -5.13
C LEU A 123 0.95 -5.94 -4.44
N THR A 124 2.02 -6.44 -5.03
CA THR A 124 2.69 -7.67 -4.55
C THR A 124 4.21 -7.64 -4.78
N SER A 125 4.96 -8.21 -3.86
CA SER A 125 6.37 -8.58 -4.03
C SER A 125 6.57 -10.01 -4.52
N GLY A 126 5.50 -10.69 -4.95
CA GLY A 126 5.52 -12.09 -5.31
C GLY A 126 5.66 -13.01 -4.09
N CYS A 127 5.04 -12.65 -2.96
CA CYS A 127 5.11 -13.42 -1.70
C CYS A 127 6.53 -13.64 -1.18
N ASP A 128 7.46 -12.74 -1.53
CA ASP A 128 8.85 -12.77 -1.09
C ASP A 128 9.28 -11.41 -0.50
N SER A 129 10.48 -11.36 0.05
CA SER A 129 11.15 -10.20 0.63
C SER A 129 11.26 -8.98 -0.31
N SER A 130 11.31 -9.19 -1.62
CA SER A 130 11.30 -8.11 -2.63
C SER A 130 10.68 -8.57 -3.94
N ALA A 131 10.23 -7.62 -4.77
CA ALA A 131 9.68 -7.90 -6.09
C ALA A 131 10.68 -8.59 -7.03
N LEU A 132 11.99 -8.42 -6.80
CA LEU A 132 13.02 -9.11 -7.58
C LEU A 132 13.14 -10.59 -7.21
N GLU A 133 13.05 -10.91 -5.91
CA GLU A 133 13.08 -12.31 -5.44
C GLU A 133 11.80 -13.06 -5.82
N GLY A 134 10.63 -12.43 -5.63
CA GLY A 134 9.33 -13.00 -6.01
C GLY A 134 8.99 -12.88 -7.50
N LEU A 135 9.91 -12.40 -8.34
CA LEU A 135 9.70 -12.15 -9.77
C LEU A 135 9.08 -13.36 -10.52
N PRO A 136 9.50 -14.61 -10.30
CA PRO A 136 8.88 -15.76 -10.96
C PRO A 136 7.39 -15.92 -10.63
N LEU A 137 6.97 -15.64 -9.39
CA LEU A 137 5.56 -15.70 -9.01
C LEU A 137 4.79 -14.54 -9.62
N ILE A 138 5.33 -13.32 -9.60
CA ILE A 138 4.71 -12.14 -10.21
C ILE A 138 4.43 -12.40 -11.69
N LYS A 139 5.39 -12.97 -12.43
CA LYS A 139 5.19 -13.37 -13.82
C LYS A 139 3.99 -14.32 -13.97
N ARG A 140 3.93 -15.37 -13.15
CA ARG A 140 2.82 -16.35 -13.21
C ARG A 140 1.47 -15.70 -12.89
N LEU A 141 1.43 -14.77 -11.94
CA LEU A 141 0.21 -14.02 -11.59
C LEU A 141 -0.24 -13.13 -12.75
N ILE A 142 0.66 -12.46 -13.45
CA ILE A 142 0.34 -11.67 -14.65
C ILE A 142 -0.20 -12.57 -15.77
N ASP A 143 0.48 -13.69 -16.02
CA ASP A 143 0.08 -14.66 -17.04
C ASP A 143 -1.33 -15.24 -16.75
N GLU A 144 -1.67 -15.48 -15.48
CA GLU A 144 -3.01 -15.94 -15.08
C GLU A 144 -4.04 -14.81 -15.08
N ALA A 145 -3.68 -13.61 -14.64
CA ALA A 145 -4.57 -12.45 -14.59
C ALA A 145 -5.15 -12.12 -15.98
N LYS A 146 -4.38 -12.33 -17.06
CA LYS A 146 -4.82 -12.12 -18.46
C LYS A 146 -5.44 -10.73 -18.69
N GLY A 147 -4.90 -9.73 -18.00
CA GLY A 147 -5.38 -8.34 -18.04
C GLY A 147 -6.72 -8.09 -17.32
N ARG A 148 -7.31 -9.09 -16.65
CA ARG A 148 -8.57 -8.94 -15.89
C ARG A 148 -8.39 -8.13 -14.60
N ILE A 149 -7.17 -8.14 -14.05
CA ILE A 149 -6.70 -7.33 -12.92
C ILE A 149 -5.26 -6.92 -13.20
N VAL A 150 -4.87 -5.72 -12.78
CA VAL A 150 -3.48 -5.26 -12.90
C VAL A 150 -2.66 -5.83 -11.74
N VAL A 151 -1.68 -6.67 -12.04
CA VAL A 151 -0.69 -7.14 -11.06
C VAL A 151 0.48 -6.16 -11.05
N MET A 152 0.58 -5.39 -9.97
CA MET A 152 1.55 -4.31 -9.80
C MET A 152 2.71 -4.76 -8.89
N PRO A 153 3.88 -5.12 -9.44
CA PRO A 153 5.06 -5.42 -8.63
C PRO A 153 5.43 -4.24 -7.71
N GLY A 154 5.77 -4.54 -6.47
CA GLY A 154 6.29 -3.59 -5.49
C GLY A 154 7.06 -4.26 -4.36
N GLY A 155 7.84 -3.46 -3.63
CA GLY A 155 8.75 -3.95 -2.60
C GLY A 155 10.21 -3.98 -3.09
N GLY A 156 10.99 -3.00 -2.65
CA GLY A 156 12.43 -2.92 -2.96
C GLY A 156 12.75 -2.54 -4.41
N ILE A 157 11.81 -2.00 -5.17
CA ILE A 157 12.06 -1.53 -6.55
C ILE A 157 12.90 -0.25 -6.52
N THR A 158 13.99 -0.26 -7.28
CA THR A 158 14.96 0.83 -7.44
C THR A 158 15.30 0.99 -8.93
N ASP A 159 16.00 2.08 -9.27
CA ASP A 159 16.58 2.33 -10.59
C ASP A 159 17.46 1.15 -11.09
N ARG A 160 18.10 0.42 -10.18
CA ARG A 160 19.03 -0.69 -10.49
C ARG A 160 18.36 -2.02 -10.79
N ASN A 161 17.09 -2.20 -10.44
CA ASN A 161 16.38 -3.46 -10.63
C ASN A 161 15.08 -3.32 -11.42
N LEU A 162 14.58 -2.10 -11.65
CA LEU A 162 13.34 -1.85 -12.36
C LEU A 162 13.29 -2.53 -13.73
N GLN A 163 14.33 -2.37 -14.56
CA GLN A 163 14.36 -2.97 -15.91
C GLN A 163 14.17 -4.49 -15.86
N ARG A 164 14.92 -5.19 -14.99
CA ARG A 164 14.82 -6.64 -14.83
C ARG A 164 13.44 -7.09 -14.37
N ILE A 165 12.82 -6.32 -13.47
CA ILE A 165 11.48 -6.62 -12.95
C ILE A 165 10.45 -6.46 -14.07
N LEU A 166 10.48 -5.36 -14.83
CA LEU A 166 9.52 -5.11 -15.92
C LEU A 166 9.68 -6.14 -17.05
N GLU A 167 10.90 -6.37 -17.52
CA GLU A 167 11.18 -7.34 -18.58
C GLU A 167 10.87 -8.78 -18.15
N GLY A 168 11.17 -9.14 -16.90
CA GLY A 168 10.97 -10.49 -16.38
C GLY A 168 9.52 -10.81 -15.97
N SER A 169 8.72 -9.80 -15.64
CA SER A 169 7.31 -9.99 -15.24
C SER A 169 6.32 -9.72 -16.37
N GLY A 170 6.62 -8.78 -17.26
CA GLY A 170 5.65 -8.23 -18.22
C GLY A 170 4.67 -7.22 -17.60
N ALA A 171 4.95 -6.72 -16.39
CA ALA A 171 4.09 -5.76 -15.71
C ALA A 171 4.03 -4.41 -16.44
N THR A 172 2.83 -3.82 -16.48
CA THR A 172 2.57 -2.49 -17.07
C THR A 172 2.50 -1.36 -16.05
N GLU A 173 2.27 -1.69 -14.78
CA GLU A 173 2.31 -0.78 -13.64
C GLU A 173 3.28 -1.32 -12.59
N PHE A 174 3.93 -0.45 -11.82
CA PHE A 174 4.81 -0.85 -10.70
C PHE A 174 4.74 0.18 -9.56
N HIS A 175 5.10 -0.25 -8.35
CA HIS A 175 5.12 0.60 -7.16
C HIS A 175 6.51 0.68 -6.55
N CYS A 176 7.00 1.90 -6.31
CA CYS A 176 8.26 2.17 -5.62
C CYS A 176 8.11 3.33 -4.62
N SER A 177 9.01 3.39 -3.63
CA SER A 177 9.02 4.47 -2.65
C SER A 177 9.83 5.69 -3.12
N ALA A 178 10.89 5.46 -3.90
CA ALA A 178 11.81 6.48 -4.42
C ALA A 178 12.26 7.53 -3.37
N ARG A 179 12.48 7.12 -2.11
CA ARG A 179 12.80 8.02 -1.00
C ARG A 179 14.31 8.14 -0.82
N SER A 180 14.78 9.36 -0.54
CA SER A 180 16.12 9.63 0.00
C SER A 180 16.01 10.18 1.43
N ALA A 181 17.10 10.05 2.20
CA ALA A 181 17.17 10.61 3.54
C ALA A 181 17.69 12.05 3.47
N ARG A 182 17.01 12.96 4.16
CA ARG A 182 17.40 14.36 4.34
C ARG A 182 17.54 14.66 5.82
N ASP A 183 18.54 15.46 6.15
CA ASP A 183 18.76 15.89 7.53
C ASP A 183 17.76 17.00 7.90
N SER A 184 17.31 17.01 9.15
CA SER A 184 16.34 17.98 9.66
C SER A 184 16.94 19.38 9.71
N GLY A 185 16.12 20.39 9.39
CA GLY A 185 16.48 21.80 9.53
C GLY A 185 16.59 22.27 11.00
N MET A 186 16.30 21.41 11.97
CA MET A 186 16.46 21.71 13.40
C MET A 186 17.92 22.01 13.73
N LYS A 187 18.18 23.27 14.12
CA LYS A 187 19.53 23.75 14.52
C LYS A 187 19.95 23.22 15.89
N PHE A 188 19.02 23.14 16.84
CA PHE A 188 19.24 22.53 18.14
C PHE A 188 18.78 21.07 18.12
N ARG A 189 19.57 20.17 18.71
CA ARG A 189 19.27 18.73 18.79
C ARG A 189 19.46 18.22 20.20
N ASN A 190 18.47 17.50 20.72
CA ASN A 190 18.59 16.77 21.98
C ASN A 190 18.74 15.28 21.67
N SER A 191 19.97 14.77 21.70
CA SER A 191 20.28 13.37 21.41
C SER A 191 20.00 12.41 22.56
N SER A 192 19.54 12.90 23.73
CA SER A 192 19.25 12.06 24.90
C SER A 192 17.85 11.44 24.88
N VAL A 193 16.99 11.87 23.95
CA VAL A 193 15.59 11.45 23.87
C VAL A 193 15.35 10.68 22.57
N ALA A 194 14.60 9.59 22.66
CA ALA A 194 14.04 8.86 21.52
C ALA A 194 12.53 8.79 21.70
N MET A 195 11.79 9.13 20.64
CA MET A 195 10.32 9.20 20.62
C MET A 195 9.67 7.89 20.16
N GLY A 196 10.49 6.94 19.69
CA GLY A 196 10.10 5.68 19.08
C GLY A 196 10.45 4.43 19.88
N ALA A 197 9.89 3.28 19.48
CA ALA A 197 10.11 1.99 20.15
C ALA A 197 11.51 1.41 19.87
N SER A 198 12.23 1.94 18.88
CA SER A 198 13.57 1.50 18.51
C SER A 198 14.59 2.62 18.64
N LEU A 199 15.70 2.35 19.35
CA LEU A 199 16.84 3.27 19.53
C LEU A 199 17.63 3.56 18.24
N SER A 200 17.25 2.95 17.11
CA SER A 200 18.06 2.89 15.89
C SER A 200 17.83 4.02 14.88
N THR A 201 16.77 4.80 15.05
CA THR A 201 16.39 5.82 14.06
C THR A 201 16.65 7.22 14.60
N SER A 202 17.37 8.05 13.82
CA SER A 202 17.59 9.46 14.18
C SER A 202 16.28 10.24 14.08
N GLU A 203 15.88 10.89 15.18
CA GLU A 203 14.76 11.83 15.28
C GLU A 203 14.88 13.02 14.29
N TYR A 204 16.08 13.24 13.77
CA TYR A 204 16.43 14.34 12.89
C TYR A 204 16.64 13.90 11.44
N SER A 205 16.29 12.66 11.07
CA SER A 205 16.32 12.19 9.69
C SER A 205 14.92 12.12 9.09
N LEU A 206 14.73 12.77 7.94
CA LEU A 206 13.48 12.81 7.20
C LEU A 206 13.60 12.01 5.91
N LYS A 207 12.68 11.08 5.65
CA LYS A 207 12.62 10.36 4.37
C LYS A 207 11.67 11.12 3.42
N VAL A 208 12.19 11.57 2.29
CA VAL A 208 11.44 12.37 1.30
C VAL A 208 11.57 11.71 -0.07
N THR A 209 10.49 11.64 -0.85
CA THR A 209 10.58 11.19 -2.25
C THR A 209 11.50 12.11 -3.04
N ASP A 210 12.47 11.53 -3.75
CA ASP A 210 13.46 12.27 -4.52
C ASP A 210 13.01 12.49 -5.97
N VAL A 211 13.41 13.63 -6.52
CA VAL A 211 13.12 14.05 -7.91
C VAL A 211 14.34 13.82 -8.81
N SER A 212 15.52 13.56 -8.21
CA SER A 212 16.79 13.36 -8.90
C SER A 212 16.86 12.09 -9.72
#